data_AF-A0A2E1IKE8-F1
#
_entry.id   AF-A0A2E1IKE8-F1
#
_cell.length_a   1.000
_cell.length_b   1.000
_cell.length_c   1.000
_cell.angle_alpha   90.00
_cell.angle_beta   90.00
_cell.angle_gamma   90.00
#
_symmetry.space_group_name_H-M   'P 1'
#
loop_
_entity.id
_entity.type
_entity.pdbx_description
1 polymer ?
#
loop_
_entity_poly.entity_id
_entity_poly.type
_entity_poly.pdbx_seq_one_letter_code
_entity_poly.pdbx_strand_id
1 'polypeptide(L)'
;MSELVIAAGVGTLLIMASGVALQSTGTLIKQSEEKTTLRQNSTNGLRLMRSEVERSMHLVLNKSESFTNDQTHINLNDSRYTSLVSECSTLAGNRPFKPLFGVKMIELNQPVLYGISLGAGGFTIERCGAPLDPDGQYNETANVFLSRVLGDIGAIPCRKESELKEGESLATVCEENGPSRAEILESTDYTFTAGKTPSRSERQPALRIETDTNYKLVKFIDPTAAGEGQDEDTITESFINKLGVGDRQVTYQPLYFTAFARADKRVDNFGGEGQGGPLNGAFFQNITSSNVRFVIDGSGSMSACVMWGDGYGSWRTFYDPNYGRYRDTRRICALTRMEALISEMTMILEQLPNNTKVGLTAFSSGDYKNNKEWSESTSGLVRLGDEGKRDSAIQFVNTLDNETVTRWGGTDPWDAIQKVFDDTETDTLYLMSDGQPNRDRNGGNWSNWDHQSTADYYAGENNNRKHEGEDRALIVNTTSLGLESPWLEKLSELTQGYYNQIDKNSLTEAQDDVS
;
A
#
# COMPACT_ATOMS: atom_id res chain seq x y z
N MET A 1 -24.83 31.94 -21.94
CA MET A 1 -25.69 30.90 -21.34
C MET A 1 -24.87 29.63 -21.32
N SER A 2 -24.55 29.11 -20.13
CA SER A 2 -24.02 27.75 -19.84
C SER A 2 -23.05 27.18 -20.90
N GLU A 3 -21.72 27.29 -20.80
CA GLU A 3 -20.87 27.12 -19.61
C GLU A 3 -21.06 25.73 -18.96
N LEU A 4 -20.01 24.92 -19.03
CA LEU A 4 -19.98 23.48 -18.74
C LEU A 4 -18.79 23.21 -17.81
N VAL A 5 -19.08 22.75 -16.59
CA VAL A 5 -18.16 22.47 -15.48
C VAL A 5 -18.60 21.15 -14.82
N ILE A 6 -17.74 20.56 -13.97
CA ILE A 6 -17.77 19.18 -13.43
C ILE A 6 -17.07 18.24 -14.43
N ALA A 7 -15.77 17.89 -14.31
CA ALA A 7 -14.86 17.66 -13.17
C ALA A 7 -15.13 16.36 -12.39
N ALA A 8 -14.06 15.72 -11.89
CA ALA A 8 -13.98 14.37 -11.33
C ALA A 8 -14.22 13.22 -12.35
N GLY A 9 -13.12 12.61 -12.84
CA GLY A 9 -13.20 11.49 -13.78
C GLY A 9 -11.94 11.22 -14.60
N VAL A 10 -10.77 11.07 -13.96
CA VAL A 10 -9.59 10.50 -14.65
C VAL A 10 -9.74 8.98 -14.73
N GLY A 11 -10.76 8.55 -15.48
CA GLY A 11 -10.95 7.16 -15.86
C GLY A 11 -9.78 6.72 -16.75
N THR A 12 -9.01 5.74 -16.28
CA THR A 12 -8.04 5.03 -17.12
C THR A 12 -8.51 3.59 -17.29
N LEU A 13 -9.30 3.38 -18.35
CA LEU A 13 -9.53 2.05 -18.96
C LEU A 13 -8.22 1.26 -19.00
N LEU A 14 -8.28 -0.04 -18.67
CA LEU A 14 -7.22 -0.99 -18.98
C LEU A 14 -7.79 -2.23 -19.68
N ILE A 15 -8.19 -2.05 -20.94
CA ILE A 15 -8.22 -3.15 -21.90
C ILE A 15 -6.82 -3.26 -22.50
N MET A 16 -5.92 -4.02 -21.85
CA MET A 16 -4.60 -4.31 -22.42
C MET A 16 -4.69 -5.43 -23.45
N ALA A 17 -5.07 -5.07 -24.68
CA ALA A 17 -4.82 -5.88 -25.87
C ALA A 17 -3.60 -5.32 -26.62
N SER A 18 -2.76 -6.21 -27.17
CA SER A 18 -1.43 -5.97 -27.76
C SER A 18 -0.30 -5.64 -26.75
N GLY A 19 0.96 -6.01 -26.97
CA GLY A 19 1.54 -6.82 -28.06
C GLY A 19 3.07 -6.73 -28.04
N VAL A 20 3.77 -7.86 -27.91
CA VAL A 20 5.24 -7.87 -27.70
C VAL A 20 6.02 -7.73 -29.02
N ALA A 21 6.66 -6.57 -29.22
CA ALA A 21 7.71 -6.26 -30.21
C ALA A 21 8.25 -4.84 -29.87
N LEU A 22 9.54 -4.48 -29.96
CA LEU A 22 10.72 -5.04 -30.63
C LEU A 22 12.02 -4.59 -29.90
N GLN A 23 13.14 -5.29 -30.10
CA GLN A 23 14.45 -4.89 -29.56
C GLN A 23 15.23 -3.99 -30.54
N SER A 24 15.75 -2.84 -30.07
CA SER A 24 16.99 -2.20 -30.55
C SER A 24 17.73 -1.59 -29.35
N THR A 25 18.90 -0.95 -29.47
CA THR A 25 20.06 -1.29 -28.58
C THR A 25 20.71 -0.13 -27.80
N GLY A 26 21.01 -0.37 -26.49
CA GLY A 26 21.77 0.54 -25.60
C GLY A 26 21.74 0.05 -24.13
N THR A 27 22.83 -0.51 -23.60
CA THR A 27 22.82 -1.35 -22.37
C THR A 27 22.57 -0.64 -21.05
N LEU A 28 22.79 0.67 -20.94
CA LEU A 28 22.52 1.43 -19.70
C LEU A 28 21.16 2.15 -19.74
N ILE A 29 20.80 2.72 -20.90
CA ILE A 29 19.49 3.38 -21.11
C ILE A 29 18.35 2.38 -20.95
N LYS A 30 18.52 1.14 -21.45
CA LYS A 30 17.54 0.06 -21.30
C LYS A 30 17.24 -0.34 -19.87
N GLN A 31 18.22 -0.30 -18.95
CA GLN A 31 17.96 -0.75 -17.58
C GLN A 31 16.98 0.18 -16.86
N SER A 32 17.09 1.50 -17.10
CA SER A 32 16.14 2.50 -16.61
C SER A 32 14.76 2.37 -17.27
N GLU A 33 14.70 2.16 -18.59
CA GLU A 33 13.46 1.93 -19.33
C GLU A 33 12.74 0.64 -18.89
N GLU A 34 13.49 -0.45 -18.71
CA GLU A 34 12.95 -1.75 -18.28
C GLU A 34 12.48 -1.72 -16.83
N LYS A 35 13.20 -1.05 -15.91
CA LYS A 35 12.74 -0.83 -14.53
C LYS A 35 11.49 0.05 -14.49
N THR A 36 11.44 1.10 -15.30
CA THR A 36 10.25 1.99 -15.38
C THR A 36 9.04 1.24 -15.93
N THR A 37 9.23 0.39 -16.95
CA THR A 37 8.18 -0.45 -17.53
C THR A 37 7.68 -1.50 -16.54
N LEU A 38 8.61 -2.16 -15.81
CA LEU A 38 8.28 -3.15 -14.78
C LEU A 38 7.44 -2.51 -13.66
N ARG A 39 7.88 -1.35 -13.15
CA ARG A 39 7.13 -0.55 -12.15
C ARG A 39 5.76 -0.14 -12.68
N GLN A 40 5.66 0.40 -13.89
CA GLN A 40 4.37 0.83 -14.44
C GLN A 40 3.39 -0.35 -14.55
N ASN A 41 3.87 -1.53 -14.95
CA ASN A 41 3.05 -2.73 -15.02
C ASN A 41 2.62 -3.23 -13.63
N SER A 42 3.54 -3.26 -12.65
CA SER A 42 3.20 -3.67 -11.28
C SER A 42 2.23 -2.71 -10.62
N THR A 43 2.51 -1.40 -10.64
CA THR A 43 1.62 -0.37 -10.06
C THR A 43 0.22 -0.41 -10.69
N ASN A 44 0.10 -0.62 -12.02
CA ASN A 44 -1.21 -0.80 -12.67
C ASN A 44 -1.95 -2.05 -12.18
N GLY A 45 -1.25 -3.18 -12.05
CA GLY A 45 -1.81 -4.43 -11.54
C GLY A 45 -2.25 -4.33 -10.07
N LEU A 46 -1.39 -3.77 -9.21
CA LEU A 46 -1.70 -3.50 -7.81
C LEU A 46 -2.90 -2.55 -7.69
N ARG A 47 -3.00 -1.51 -8.53
CA ARG A 47 -4.16 -0.60 -8.56
C ARG A 47 -5.47 -1.31 -8.90
N LEU A 48 -5.47 -2.18 -9.90
CA LEU A 48 -6.64 -3.00 -10.24
C LEU A 48 -7.03 -3.92 -9.06
N MET A 49 -6.07 -4.67 -8.53
CA MET A 49 -6.29 -5.59 -7.41
C MET A 49 -6.80 -4.88 -6.16
N ARG A 50 -6.24 -3.72 -5.83
CA ARG A 50 -6.73 -2.87 -4.73
C ARG A 50 -8.16 -2.41 -4.98
N SER A 51 -8.47 -1.87 -6.16
CA SER A 51 -9.82 -1.42 -6.51
C SER A 51 -10.86 -2.55 -6.43
N GLU A 52 -10.49 -3.78 -6.73
CA GLU A 52 -11.37 -4.94 -6.57
C GLU A 52 -11.49 -5.40 -5.12
N VAL A 53 -10.37 -5.51 -4.38
CA VAL A 53 -10.42 -5.81 -2.93
C VAL A 53 -11.30 -4.79 -2.21
N GLU A 54 -11.12 -3.49 -2.45
CA GLU A 54 -11.87 -2.41 -1.79
C GLU A 54 -13.36 -2.41 -2.10
N ARG A 55 -13.74 -2.70 -3.35
CA ARG A 55 -15.16 -2.86 -3.74
C ARG A 55 -15.78 -4.18 -3.28
N SER A 56 -14.99 -5.12 -2.77
CA SER A 56 -15.51 -6.40 -2.27
C SER A 56 -16.15 -6.27 -0.89
N MET A 57 -17.03 -7.22 -0.57
CA MET A 57 -17.61 -7.36 0.77
C MET A 57 -16.63 -8.01 1.75
N HIS A 58 -15.81 -8.95 1.24
CA HIS A 58 -14.93 -9.86 1.98
C HIS A 58 -14.17 -10.77 0.99
N LEU A 59 -13.20 -11.50 1.53
CA LEU A 59 -12.37 -12.47 0.84
C LEU A 59 -12.92 -13.90 0.98
N VAL A 60 -12.66 -14.72 -0.03
CA VAL A 60 -12.92 -16.16 -0.07
C VAL A 60 -11.57 -16.86 -0.19
N LEU A 61 -11.20 -17.71 0.76
CA LEU A 61 -9.84 -18.28 0.81
C LEU A 61 -9.82 -19.71 1.35
N ASN A 62 -8.67 -20.37 1.19
CA ASN A 62 -8.39 -21.65 1.84
C ASN A 62 -7.62 -21.38 3.14
N LYS A 63 -8.11 -21.91 4.26
CA LYS A 63 -7.41 -21.89 5.56
C LYS A 63 -7.35 -23.29 6.17
N SER A 64 -6.42 -23.49 7.10
CA SER A 64 -6.24 -24.77 7.80
C SER A 64 -7.19 -24.94 9.00
N GLU A 65 -7.68 -23.84 9.57
CA GLU A 65 -8.69 -23.85 10.62
C GLU A 65 -10.07 -24.22 10.08
N SER A 66 -10.91 -24.85 10.91
CA SER A 66 -12.29 -25.13 10.51
C SER A 66 -13.10 -23.84 10.30
N PHE A 67 -13.84 -23.76 9.20
CA PHE A 67 -14.89 -22.78 9.02
C PHE A 67 -16.10 -23.12 9.90
N THR A 68 -16.71 -22.13 10.54
CA THR A 68 -18.04 -22.31 11.16
C THR A 68 -19.11 -22.41 10.06
N ASN A 69 -20.33 -22.87 10.41
CA ASN A 69 -21.44 -22.95 9.46
C ASN A 69 -21.71 -21.60 8.77
N ASP A 70 -21.71 -20.53 9.56
CA ASP A 70 -21.92 -19.16 9.09
C ASP A 70 -20.74 -18.66 8.23
N GLN A 71 -19.55 -19.24 8.38
CA GLN A 71 -18.34 -18.96 7.58
C GLN A 71 -18.17 -19.88 6.36
N THR A 72 -19.11 -20.77 6.02
CA THR A 72 -18.99 -21.61 4.80
C THR A 72 -18.79 -20.78 3.54
N HIS A 73 -19.37 -19.58 3.49
CA HIS A 73 -19.34 -18.67 2.34
C HIS A 73 -18.01 -17.95 2.09
N ILE A 74 -17.03 -18.09 2.98
CA ILE A 74 -15.64 -17.62 2.79
C ILE A 74 -14.66 -18.77 2.50
N ASN A 75 -15.12 -20.01 2.52
CA ASN A 75 -14.29 -21.19 2.22
C ASN A 75 -14.17 -21.38 0.70
N LEU A 76 -12.97 -21.22 0.14
CA LEU A 76 -12.77 -21.41 -1.30
C LEU A 76 -12.94 -22.87 -1.75
N ASN A 77 -12.83 -23.85 -0.85
CA ASN A 77 -13.15 -25.26 -1.10
C ASN A 77 -14.66 -25.59 -0.97
N ASP A 78 -15.53 -24.59 -0.76
CA ASP A 78 -16.99 -24.80 -0.78
C ASP A 78 -17.47 -25.17 -2.20
N SER A 79 -18.50 -26.03 -2.28
CA SER A 79 -19.03 -26.53 -3.55
C SER A 79 -19.57 -25.43 -4.48
N ARG A 80 -19.92 -24.25 -3.94
CA ARG A 80 -20.30 -23.06 -4.71
C ARG A 80 -19.19 -22.54 -5.63
N TYR A 81 -17.92 -22.76 -5.29
CA TYR A 81 -16.77 -22.20 -6.01
C TYR A 81 -16.02 -23.24 -6.85
N THR A 82 -16.31 -24.53 -6.69
CA THR A 82 -15.63 -25.62 -7.40
C THR A 82 -15.70 -25.47 -8.94
N SER A 83 -16.85 -25.02 -9.47
CA SER A 83 -16.99 -24.77 -10.92
C SER A 83 -16.07 -23.64 -11.41
N LEU A 84 -16.02 -22.53 -10.67
CA LEU A 84 -15.17 -21.38 -10.98
C LEU A 84 -13.67 -21.74 -10.91
N VAL A 85 -13.24 -22.43 -9.85
CA VAL A 85 -11.83 -22.86 -9.70
C VAL A 85 -11.43 -23.80 -10.84
N SER A 86 -12.33 -24.71 -11.26
CA SER A 86 -12.13 -25.59 -12.41
C SER A 86 -12.06 -24.82 -13.74
N GLU A 87 -12.93 -23.82 -13.94
CA GLU A 87 -12.94 -22.97 -15.12
C GLU A 87 -11.65 -22.14 -15.23
N CYS A 88 -11.20 -21.52 -14.14
CA CYS A 88 -9.93 -20.80 -14.07
C CYS A 88 -8.72 -21.69 -14.38
N SER A 89 -8.72 -22.91 -13.85
CA SER A 89 -7.69 -23.92 -14.15
C SER A 89 -7.71 -24.32 -15.63
N THR A 90 -8.90 -24.43 -16.22
CA THR A 90 -9.08 -24.74 -17.65
C THR A 90 -8.59 -23.59 -18.54
N LEU A 91 -8.87 -22.34 -18.16
CA LEU A 91 -8.39 -21.13 -18.85
C LEU A 91 -6.88 -20.94 -18.76
N ALA A 92 -6.23 -21.42 -17.68
CA ALA A 92 -4.77 -21.42 -17.55
C ALA A 92 -4.09 -22.44 -18.50
N GLY A 93 -4.85 -23.45 -18.95
CA GLY A 93 -4.43 -24.46 -19.91
C GLY A 93 -3.40 -25.42 -19.30
N ASN A 94 -2.22 -25.50 -19.91
CA ASN A 94 -1.12 -26.36 -19.42
C ASN A 94 -0.31 -25.71 -18.29
N ARG A 95 -0.67 -24.51 -17.82
CA ARG A 95 0.02 -23.79 -16.74
C ARG A 95 -0.74 -24.04 -15.43
N PRO A 96 -0.06 -24.37 -14.32
CA PRO A 96 -0.72 -24.42 -13.02
C PRO A 96 -1.36 -23.08 -12.68
N PHE A 97 -2.58 -23.11 -12.15
CA PHE A 97 -3.24 -21.96 -11.52
C PHE A 97 -3.57 -22.34 -10.08
N LYS A 98 -2.85 -21.76 -9.12
CA LYS A 98 -3.11 -21.95 -7.68
C LYS A 98 -3.83 -20.72 -7.15
N PRO A 99 -5.11 -20.82 -6.74
CA PRO A 99 -5.80 -19.71 -6.11
C PRO A 99 -5.07 -19.23 -4.84
N LEU A 100 -4.90 -17.92 -4.71
CA LEU A 100 -4.39 -17.25 -3.52
C LEU A 100 -5.57 -16.84 -2.62
N PHE A 101 -6.51 -16.10 -3.20
CA PHE A 101 -7.74 -15.63 -2.58
C PHE A 101 -8.76 -15.25 -3.67
N GLY A 102 -10.03 -15.22 -3.33
CA GLY A 102 -11.09 -14.62 -4.12
C GLY A 102 -11.62 -13.36 -3.46
N VAL A 103 -12.03 -12.38 -4.26
CA VAL A 103 -12.73 -11.18 -3.80
C VAL A 103 -14.22 -11.30 -4.16
N LYS A 104 -15.09 -11.29 -3.14
CA LYS A 104 -16.53 -11.48 -3.33
C LYS A 104 -17.25 -10.13 -3.31
N MET A 105 -17.59 -9.66 -4.50
CA MET A 105 -18.37 -8.43 -4.73
C MET A 105 -19.83 -8.61 -4.32
N ILE A 106 -20.53 -7.50 -4.05
CA ILE A 106 -21.98 -7.48 -3.85
C ILE A 106 -22.74 -7.69 -5.17
N GLU A 107 -22.20 -7.15 -6.27
CA GLU A 107 -22.75 -7.22 -7.64
C GLU A 107 -22.55 -8.57 -8.33
N LEU A 108 -21.63 -9.40 -7.85
CA LEU A 108 -21.29 -10.68 -8.47
C LEU A 108 -21.83 -11.86 -7.67
N ASN A 109 -22.33 -12.90 -8.35
CA ASN A 109 -22.70 -14.18 -7.77
C ASN A 109 -21.47 -15.01 -7.39
N GLN A 110 -20.48 -15.09 -8.29
CA GLN A 110 -19.19 -15.73 -8.09
C GLN A 110 -18.11 -14.71 -7.68
N PRO A 111 -17.12 -15.06 -6.84
CA PRO A 111 -15.99 -14.17 -6.56
C PRO A 111 -15.10 -13.99 -7.80
N VAL A 112 -14.28 -12.94 -7.84
CA VAL A 112 -13.13 -12.89 -8.75
C VAL A 112 -11.95 -13.54 -8.03
N LEU A 113 -11.34 -14.57 -8.62
CA LEU A 113 -10.18 -15.26 -8.05
C LEU A 113 -8.88 -14.59 -8.47
N TYR A 114 -8.01 -14.34 -7.50
CA TYR A 114 -6.61 -14.03 -7.70
C TYR A 114 -5.82 -15.32 -7.45
N GLY A 115 -5.11 -15.79 -8.46
CA GLY A 115 -4.28 -16.99 -8.38
C GLY A 115 -2.87 -16.73 -8.89
N ILE A 116 -1.93 -17.56 -8.47
CA ILE A 116 -0.56 -17.55 -9.00
C ILE A 116 -0.41 -18.62 -10.09
N SER A 117 0.33 -18.25 -11.13
CA SER A 117 0.48 -18.97 -12.39
C SER A 117 1.89 -18.74 -12.96
N LEU A 118 2.18 -19.32 -14.13
CA LEU A 118 3.46 -19.17 -14.81
C LEU A 118 3.40 -18.13 -15.94
N GLY A 119 4.37 -17.23 -15.95
CA GLY A 119 4.64 -16.29 -17.04
C GLY A 119 5.75 -16.77 -17.98
N ALA A 120 6.14 -15.92 -18.92
CA ALA A 120 7.21 -16.23 -19.88
C ALA A 120 8.62 -16.26 -19.26
N GLY A 121 8.82 -15.64 -18.08
CA GLY A 121 10.12 -15.54 -17.41
C GLY A 121 10.12 -15.78 -15.90
N GLY A 122 8.96 -16.03 -15.28
CA GLY A 122 8.81 -16.08 -13.81
C GLY A 122 7.39 -16.47 -13.38
N PHE A 123 7.06 -16.26 -12.11
CA PHE A 123 5.71 -16.46 -11.60
C PHE A 123 4.85 -15.20 -11.86
N THR A 124 3.54 -15.34 -11.91
CA THR A 124 2.62 -14.23 -12.22
C THR A 124 1.33 -14.34 -11.42
N ILE A 125 0.81 -13.22 -10.91
CA ILE A 125 -0.55 -13.19 -10.37
C ILE A 125 -1.52 -12.98 -11.53
N GLU A 126 -2.45 -13.90 -11.70
CA GLU A 126 -3.53 -13.84 -12.68
C GLU A 126 -4.89 -13.70 -11.97
N ARG A 127 -5.71 -12.78 -12.48
CA ARG A 127 -7.10 -12.57 -12.11
C ARG A 127 -7.98 -13.42 -13.01
N CYS A 128 -8.89 -14.18 -12.40
CA CYS A 128 -9.88 -14.99 -13.08
C CYS A 128 -11.28 -14.65 -12.56
N GLY A 129 -12.18 -14.21 -13.44
CA GLY A 129 -13.55 -13.87 -13.04
C GLY A 129 -14.32 -13.16 -14.13
N ALA A 130 -15.45 -12.54 -13.78
CA ALA A 130 -16.23 -11.70 -14.69
C ALA A 130 -15.39 -10.53 -15.24
N PRO A 131 -15.57 -10.14 -16.51
CA PRO A 131 -14.96 -8.93 -17.06
C PRO A 131 -15.53 -7.66 -16.43
N LEU A 132 -14.64 -6.68 -16.33
CA LEU A 132 -14.92 -5.33 -15.87
C LEU A 132 -15.06 -4.46 -17.13
N ASP A 133 -16.24 -3.91 -17.36
CA ASP A 133 -16.52 -3.06 -18.50
C ASP A 133 -15.87 -1.66 -18.34
N PRO A 134 -15.73 -0.87 -19.43
CA PRO A 134 -15.08 0.43 -19.40
C PRO A 134 -15.68 1.47 -18.44
N ASP A 135 -16.94 1.29 -18.05
CA ASP A 135 -17.67 2.10 -17.06
C ASP A 135 -17.45 1.64 -15.60
N GLY A 136 -16.69 0.56 -15.41
CA GLY A 136 -16.35 0.00 -14.10
C GLY A 136 -17.37 -0.99 -13.54
N GLN A 137 -18.43 -1.33 -14.29
CA GLN A 137 -19.40 -2.37 -13.91
C GLN A 137 -18.89 -3.77 -14.29
N TYR A 138 -19.39 -4.80 -13.60
CA TYR A 138 -19.12 -6.18 -13.97
C TYR A 138 -20.16 -6.74 -14.92
N ASN A 139 -19.70 -7.41 -15.98
CA ASN A 139 -20.58 -8.15 -16.87
C ASN A 139 -20.69 -9.61 -16.43
N GLU A 140 -21.62 -9.90 -15.52
CA GLU A 140 -21.92 -11.27 -15.04
C GLU A 140 -22.31 -12.25 -16.15
N THR A 141 -22.83 -11.76 -17.28
CA THR A 141 -23.31 -12.59 -18.39
C THR A 141 -22.23 -12.97 -19.39
N ALA A 142 -21.08 -12.31 -19.33
CA ALA A 142 -19.91 -12.64 -20.13
C ALA A 142 -19.15 -13.82 -19.53
N ASN A 143 -18.48 -14.59 -20.40
CA ASN A 143 -17.67 -15.72 -19.95
C ASN A 143 -16.56 -15.27 -18.99
N VAL A 144 -16.24 -16.12 -18.02
CA VAL A 144 -15.05 -15.95 -17.17
C VAL A 144 -13.81 -15.88 -18.07
N PHE A 145 -12.90 -14.97 -17.74
CA PHE A 145 -11.62 -14.83 -18.43
C PHE A 145 -10.48 -14.75 -17.42
N LEU A 146 -9.30 -15.14 -17.89
CA LEU A 146 -8.05 -15.13 -17.13
C LEU A 146 -7.16 -14.01 -17.68
N SER A 147 -6.67 -13.14 -16.80
CA SER A 147 -5.84 -11.98 -17.15
C SER A 147 -4.67 -11.83 -16.20
N ARG A 148 -3.49 -11.47 -16.73
CA ARG A 148 -2.32 -11.20 -15.89
C ARG A 148 -2.45 -9.85 -15.21
N VAL A 149 -2.36 -9.85 -13.88
CA VAL A 149 -2.36 -8.64 -13.06
C VAL A 149 -0.93 -8.23 -12.74
N LEU A 150 -0.12 -9.15 -12.20
CA LEU A 150 1.30 -8.92 -11.95
C LEU A 150 2.13 -9.91 -12.76
N GLY A 151 3.06 -9.36 -13.54
CA GLY A 151 4.14 -10.13 -14.15
C GLY A 151 5.31 -10.33 -13.18
N ASP A 152 6.19 -11.27 -13.52
CA ASP A 152 7.57 -11.31 -13.04
C ASP A 152 7.73 -11.30 -11.51
N ILE A 153 6.79 -11.94 -10.79
CA ILE A 153 6.92 -12.26 -9.37
C ILE A 153 8.19 -13.10 -9.20
N GLY A 154 9.07 -12.62 -8.33
CA GLY A 154 10.39 -13.20 -8.16
C GLY A 154 10.35 -14.60 -7.58
N ALA A 155 11.51 -15.26 -7.57
CA ALA A 155 11.72 -16.52 -6.88
C ALA A 155 12.73 -16.30 -5.76
N ILE A 156 12.53 -16.95 -4.61
CA ILE A 156 13.53 -16.96 -3.53
C ILE A 156 14.84 -17.56 -4.09
N PRO A 157 15.98 -16.88 -3.99
CA PRO A 157 17.23 -17.37 -4.57
C PRO A 157 17.77 -18.56 -3.74
N CYS A 158 18.45 -19.49 -4.41
CA CYS A 158 19.13 -20.62 -3.76
C CYS A 158 20.58 -20.32 -3.32
N ARG A 159 21.10 -19.13 -3.65
CA ARG A 159 22.42 -18.60 -3.26
C ARG A 159 22.37 -17.08 -3.23
N LYS A 160 23.27 -16.44 -2.47
CA LYS A 160 23.45 -14.98 -2.52
C LYS A 160 24.12 -14.60 -3.85
N GLU A 161 23.79 -13.44 -4.43
CA GLU A 161 24.37 -13.03 -5.72
C GLU A 161 25.91 -12.89 -5.65
N SER A 162 26.44 -12.53 -4.48
CA SER A 162 27.88 -12.48 -4.17
C SER A 162 28.59 -13.85 -4.18
N GLU A 163 27.85 -14.96 -4.20
CA GLU A 163 28.38 -16.33 -4.19
C GLU A 163 28.42 -16.96 -5.60
N LEU A 164 27.90 -16.26 -6.61
CA LEU A 164 27.90 -16.72 -8.00
C LEU A 164 29.31 -16.62 -8.61
N LYS A 165 29.73 -17.69 -9.28
CA LYS A 165 30.98 -17.68 -10.06
C LYS A 165 30.80 -16.95 -11.40
N GLU A 166 31.92 -16.62 -12.04
CA GLU A 166 31.91 -16.08 -13.40
C GLU A 166 31.27 -17.10 -14.37
N GLY A 167 30.15 -16.71 -14.99
CA GLY A 167 29.33 -17.57 -15.86
C GLY A 167 28.13 -18.24 -15.18
N GLU A 168 28.03 -18.21 -13.84
CA GLU A 168 26.84 -18.64 -13.10
C GLU A 168 25.75 -17.53 -13.09
N SER A 169 24.48 -17.91 -12.97
CA SER A 169 23.34 -17.00 -12.79
C SER A 169 22.35 -17.53 -11.76
N LEU A 170 21.52 -16.66 -11.16
CA LEU A 170 20.49 -17.09 -10.19
C LEU A 170 19.43 -18.01 -10.82
N ALA A 171 19.21 -17.93 -12.14
CA ALA A 171 18.32 -18.87 -12.82
C ALA A 171 18.98 -20.25 -13.01
N THR A 172 20.22 -20.30 -13.51
CA THR A 172 20.87 -21.56 -13.88
C THR A 172 21.35 -22.35 -12.67
N VAL A 173 21.98 -21.70 -11.69
CA VAL A 173 22.50 -22.35 -10.47
C VAL A 173 21.40 -23.04 -9.66
N CYS A 174 20.19 -22.48 -9.70
CA CYS A 174 19.05 -23.06 -9.01
C CYS A 174 18.30 -24.13 -9.84
N GLU A 175 18.48 -24.17 -11.16
CA GLU A 175 17.71 -25.05 -12.06
C GLU A 175 18.44 -26.34 -12.48
N GLU A 176 19.78 -26.40 -12.44
CA GLU A 176 20.56 -27.53 -13.03
C GLU A 176 20.20 -28.95 -12.56
N ASN A 177 19.62 -29.13 -11.35
CA ASN A 177 19.22 -30.45 -10.83
C ASN A 177 17.88 -30.45 -10.05
N GLY A 178 17.08 -29.38 -10.15
CA GLY A 178 15.88 -29.19 -9.32
C GLY A 178 14.56 -29.43 -10.05
N PRO A 179 13.42 -29.52 -9.32
CA PRO A 179 12.08 -29.56 -9.93
C PRO A 179 11.85 -28.34 -10.83
N SER A 180 11.04 -28.49 -11.88
CA SER A 180 10.65 -27.38 -12.76
C SER A 180 9.82 -26.33 -12.01
N ARG A 181 9.71 -25.12 -12.55
CA ARG A 181 8.86 -24.05 -11.98
C ARG A 181 7.38 -24.45 -11.88
N ALA A 182 6.92 -25.32 -12.78
CA ALA A 182 5.57 -25.89 -12.73
C ALA A 182 5.41 -26.85 -11.54
N GLU A 183 6.36 -27.76 -11.30
CA GLU A 183 6.34 -28.67 -10.15
C GLU A 183 6.50 -27.94 -8.82
N ILE A 184 7.33 -26.88 -8.78
CA ILE A 184 7.42 -25.98 -7.62
C ILE A 184 6.07 -25.33 -7.35
N LEU A 185 5.45 -24.72 -8.37
CA LEU A 185 4.15 -24.07 -8.21
C LEU A 185 3.05 -25.07 -7.80
N GLU A 186 3.08 -26.27 -8.35
CA GLU A 186 2.11 -27.33 -8.07
C GLU A 186 2.20 -27.82 -6.62
N SER A 187 3.41 -27.84 -6.05
CA SER A 187 3.70 -28.24 -4.67
C SER A 187 3.74 -27.09 -3.65
N THR A 188 3.64 -25.83 -4.09
CA THR A 188 3.65 -24.67 -3.19
C THR A 188 2.27 -24.47 -2.55
N ASP A 189 2.22 -24.48 -1.22
CA ASP A 189 0.99 -24.24 -0.46
C ASP A 189 0.70 -22.74 -0.25
N TYR A 190 -0.57 -22.39 -0.38
CA TYR A 190 -1.14 -21.06 -0.18
C TYR A 190 -2.28 -21.06 0.86
N THR A 191 -2.49 -22.18 1.56
CA THR A 191 -3.46 -22.30 2.64
C THR A 191 -3.09 -21.39 3.80
N PHE A 192 -3.99 -20.50 4.19
CA PHE A 192 -3.79 -19.61 5.32
C PHE A 192 -3.79 -20.41 6.64
N THR A 193 -2.90 -20.04 7.56
CA THR A 193 -2.85 -20.53 8.94
C THR A 193 -2.52 -19.35 9.85
N ALA A 194 -3.31 -19.14 10.90
CA ALA A 194 -3.26 -17.93 11.74
C ALA A 194 -3.21 -16.63 10.90
N GLY A 195 -4.08 -16.55 9.87
CA GLY A 195 -4.18 -15.40 8.98
C GLY A 195 -3.00 -15.19 8.00
N LYS A 196 -2.05 -16.13 7.86
CA LYS A 196 -0.90 -15.99 6.95
C LYS A 196 -0.72 -17.21 6.05
N THR A 197 -0.28 -17.01 4.80
CA THR A 197 0.24 -18.11 3.98
C THR A 197 1.61 -18.58 4.50
N PRO A 198 2.07 -19.81 4.21
CA PRO A 198 3.37 -20.30 4.63
C PRO A 198 4.53 -19.42 4.14
N SER A 199 5.64 -19.43 4.89
CA SER A 199 6.90 -18.84 4.44
C SER A 199 7.47 -19.62 3.25
N ARG A 200 8.22 -18.93 2.41
CA ARG A 200 8.76 -19.40 1.14
C ARG A 200 10.18 -19.89 1.31
N SER A 201 10.48 -21.00 0.66
CA SER A 201 11.83 -21.56 0.54
C SER A 201 12.39 -21.32 -0.86
N GLU A 202 13.66 -21.72 -1.07
CA GLU A 202 14.37 -21.61 -2.34
C GLU A 202 13.49 -21.96 -3.55
N ARG A 203 13.56 -21.11 -4.57
CA ARG A 203 12.89 -21.21 -5.88
C ARG A 203 11.35 -21.10 -5.84
N GLN A 204 10.72 -21.08 -4.66
CA GLN A 204 9.30 -20.74 -4.54
C GLN A 204 9.06 -19.26 -4.87
N PRO A 205 7.83 -18.86 -5.23
CA PRO A 205 7.51 -17.48 -5.53
C PRO A 205 7.73 -16.58 -4.31
N ALA A 206 8.37 -15.42 -4.52
CA ALA A 206 8.63 -14.39 -3.51
C ALA A 206 7.35 -13.60 -3.19
N LEU A 207 6.32 -14.31 -2.73
CA LEU A 207 5.00 -13.79 -2.41
C LEU A 207 4.41 -14.52 -1.19
N ARG A 208 4.08 -13.76 -0.15
CA ARG A 208 3.36 -14.24 1.03
C ARG A 208 2.33 -13.21 1.47
N ILE A 209 1.19 -13.70 1.94
CA ILE A 209 -0.01 -12.89 2.17
C ILE A 209 -0.46 -13.04 3.62
N GLU A 210 -0.86 -11.91 4.23
CA GLU A 210 -1.53 -11.80 5.52
C GLU A 210 -2.96 -11.27 5.35
N THR A 211 -3.87 -11.73 6.20
CA THR A 211 -5.28 -11.30 6.30
C THR A 211 -5.70 -11.11 7.75
N ASP A 212 -6.78 -10.37 7.99
CA ASP A 212 -7.36 -10.10 9.30
C ASP A 212 -8.38 -11.18 9.72
N THR A 213 -8.85 -11.15 10.97
CA THR A 213 -9.84 -12.12 11.49
C THR A 213 -11.17 -12.14 10.74
N ASN A 214 -11.53 -11.05 10.05
CA ASN A 214 -12.80 -10.91 9.33
C ASN A 214 -12.66 -11.20 7.83
N TYR A 215 -11.46 -11.59 7.38
CA TYR A 215 -11.14 -11.93 6.00
C TYR A 215 -11.51 -10.81 5.03
N LYS A 216 -11.03 -9.60 5.32
CA LYS A 216 -11.22 -8.39 4.51
C LYS A 216 -9.89 -7.80 4.03
N LEU A 217 -8.81 -7.98 4.78
CA LEU A 217 -7.46 -7.50 4.47
C LEU A 217 -6.71 -8.45 3.52
N VAL A 218 -6.07 -7.89 2.50
CA VAL A 218 -4.98 -8.51 1.74
C VAL A 218 -3.74 -7.65 1.93
N LYS A 219 -2.72 -8.19 2.60
CA LYS A 219 -1.43 -7.54 2.82
C LYS A 219 -0.30 -8.45 2.30
N PHE A 220 0.59 -7.92 1.46
CA PHE A 220 1.83 -8.62 1.11
C PHE A 220 2.84 -8.40 2.24
N ILE A 221 3.49 -9.49 2.64
CA ILE A 221 4.47 -9.50 3.73
C ILE A 221 5.80 -10.12 3.26
N ASP A 222 6.81 -10.04 4.12
CA ASP A 222 8.06 -10.79 4.02
C ASP A 222 7.77 -12.25 3.60
N PRO A 223 8.26 -12.70 2.43
CA PRO A 223 7.98 -14.02 1.92
C PRO A 223 8.70 -15.11 2.72
N THR A 224 9.83 -14.83 3.38
CA THR A 224 10.62 -15.86 4.05
C THR A 224 10.24 -15.95 5.53
N ALA A 225 11.15 -16.43 6.37
CA ALA A 225 10.97 -16.50 7.81
C ALA A 225 12.23 -15.97 8.48
N ALA A 226 12.12 -14.85 9.17
CA ALA A 226 13.16 -14.32 10.05
C ALA A 226 13.55 -15.36 11.11
N GLY A 227 14.60 -16.12 10.84
CA GLY A 227 15.16 -17.11 11.76
C GLY A 227 16.01 -16.42 12.82
N GLU A 228 15.63 -16.54 14.10
CA GLU A 228 16.45 -16.06 15.21
C GLU A 228 17.87 -16.68 15.14
N GLY A 229 18.88 -15.84 14.90
CA GLY A 229 20.29 -16.26 14.86
C GLY A 229 20.76 -16.94 13.57
N GLN A 230 19.98 -16.88 12.48
CA GLN A 230 20.51 -17.11 11.13
C GLN A 230 21.14 -15.81 10.60
N ASP A 231 22.08 -15.90 9.65
CA ASP A 231 22.51 -14.73 8.88
C ASP A 231 21.26 -14.07 8.30
N GLU A 232 21.09 -12.75 8.50
CA GLU A 232 19.94 -12.03 7.97
C GLU A 232 19.80 -12.29 6.47
N ASP A 233 18.68 -12.92 6.13
CA ASP A 233 18.16 -12.95 4.78
C ASP A 233 17.92 -11.50 4.35
N THR A 234 18.44 -11.13 3.19
CA THR A 234 18.32 -9.76 2.66
C THR A 234 16.93 -9.46 2.08
N ILE A 235 16.04 -10.46 2.06
CA ILE A 235 14.67 -10.34 1.58
C ILE A 235 13.77 -9.96 2.76
N THR A 236 13.32 -8.71 2.81
CA THR A 236 12.37 -8.20 3.80
C THR A 236 10.96 -8.00 3.22
N GLU A 237 10.79 -8.13 1.90
CA GLU A 237 9.52 -7.92 1.20
C GLU A 237 9.26 -8.99 0.14
N SER A 238 7.98 -9.15 -0.23
CA SER A 238 7.62 -9.78 -1.50
C SER A 238 8.18 -8.92 -2.65
N PHE A 239 8.57 -9.50 -3.79
CA PHE A 239 9.23 -8.73 -4.87
C PHE A 239 8.94 -9.23 -6.28
N ILE A 240 9.13 -8.34 -7.26
CA ILE A 240 9.27 -8.67 -8.67
C ILE A 240 10.73 -8.55 -9.10
N ASN A 241 11.15 -9.42 -10.01
CA ASN A 241 12.45 -9.29 -10.64
C ASN A 241 12.41 -9.66 -12.12
N LYS A 242 13.23 -8.96 -12.91
CA LYS A 242 13.40 -9.24 -14.34
C LYS A 242 14.83 -9.69 -14.61
N LEU A 243 14.96 -10.81 -15.31
CA LEU A 243 16.24 -11.38 -15.72
C LEU A 243 16.67 -10.84 -17.09
N GLY A 244 17.98 -10.66 -17.27
CA GLY A 244 18.59 -10.14 -18.49
C GLY A 244 19.24 -11.18 -19.39
N VAL A 245 20.04 -10.70 -20.34
CA VAL A 245 20.89 -11.56 -21.17
C VAL A 245 21.94 -12.25 -20.29
N GLY A 246 21.99 -13.58 -20.33
CA GLY A 246 22.81 -14.38 -19.40
C GLY A 246 22.20 -14.52 -18.00
N ASP A 247 20.89 -14.28 -17.87
CA ASP A 247 20.05 -14.60 -16.71
C ASP A 247 20.47 -13.96 -15.37
N ARG A 248 21.28 -12.90 -15.42
CA ARG A 248 21.52 -12.02 -14.26
C ARG A 248 20.28 -11.19 -13.97
N GLN A 249 20.04 -10.84 -12.70
CA GLN A 249 18.98 -9.89 -12.36
C GLN A 249 19.33 -8.52 -12.99
N VAL A 250 18.40 -7.99 -13.80
CA VAL A 250 18.50 -6.64 -14.39
C VAL A 250 17.73 -5.64 -13.57
N THR A 251 16.66 -6.09 -12.90
CA THR A 251 15.83 -5.25 -12.06
C THR A 251 15.29 -6.06 -10.90
N TYR A 252 15.47 -5.53 -9.69
CA TYR A 252 14.76 -5.92 -8.47
C TYR A 252 13.84 -4.75 -8.09
N GLN A 253 12.61 -5.06 -7.67
CA GLN A 253 11.68 -4.09 -7.09
C GLN A 253 10.84 -4.76 -6.00
N PRO A 254 10.88 -4.28 -4.75
CA PRO A 254 9.94 -4.68 -3.71
C PRO A 254 8.48 -4.43 -4.12
N LEU A 255 7.59 -5.32 -3.69
CA LEU A 255 6.15 -5.21 -3.83
C LEU A 255 5.51 -4.90 -2.48
N TYR A 256 5.14 -3.63 -2.28
CA TYR A 256 4.30 -3.21 -1.16
C TYR A 256 2.83 -3.23 -1.59
N PHE A 257 2.00 -3.98 -0.88
CA PHE A 257 0.57 -4.03 -1.15
C PHE A 257 -0.23 -4.22 0.14
N THR A 258 -1.15 -3.30 0.39
CA THR A 258 -2.20 -3.44 1.40
C THR A 258 -3.52 -2.95 0.79
N ALA A 259 -4.56 -3.76 0.90
CA ALA A 259 -5.92 -3.40 0.50
C ALA A 259 -6.93 -4.09 1.43
N PHE A 260 -8.10 -3.48 1.63
CA PHE A 260 -9.12 -4.00 2.53
C PHE A 260 -10.54 -3.85 1.96
N ALA A 261 -11.38 -4.86 2.16
CA ALA A 261 -12.75 -4.89 1.70
C ALA A 261 -13.65 -3.88 2.43
N ARG A 262 -14.32 -2.98 1.67
CA ARG A 262 -15.09 -1.84 2.20
C ARG A 262 -16.61 -1.98 2.02
N ALA A 263 -17.10 -2.87 1.14
CA ALA A 263 -18.51 -2.86 0.75
C ALA A 263 -19.47 -3.40 1.83
N ASP A 264 -19.03 -4.33 2.69
CA ASP A 264 -19.85 -4.81 3.80
C ASP A 264 -19.56 -4.04 5.10
N LYS A 265 -20.44 -3.09 5.44
CA LYS A 265 -20.36 -2.30 6.67
C LYS A 265 -20.77 -3.08 7.93
N ARG A 266 -21.40 -4.27 7.82
CA ARG A 266 -22.03 -4.98 8.96
C ARG A 266 -21.07 -5.64 9.97
N VAL A 267 -19.78 -5.30 9.92
CA VAL A 267 -18.74 -5.89 10.77
C VAL A 267 -18.11 -4.77 11.59
N ASP A 268 -18.88 -4.12 12.46
CA ASP A 268 -18.39 -3.03 13.32
C ASP A 268 -17.32 -3.48 14.34
N ASN A 269 -17.20 -4.79 14.57
CA ASN A 269 -16.25 -5.41 15.50
C ASN A 269 -14.99 -5.95 14.80
N PHE A 270 -14.23 -5.07 14.15
CA PHE A 270 -12.83 -5.33 13.75
C PHE A 270 -11.88 -5.51 14.96
N GLY A 271 -12.38 -5.22 16.16
CA GLY A 271 -11.82 -5.54 17.47
C GLY A 271 -12.93 -5.43 18.52
N GLY A 272 -12.61 -5.63 19.81
CA GLY A 272 -13.55 -5.26 20.87
C GLY A 272 -13.79 -3.75 20.90
N GLU A 273 -14.90 -3.30 21.48
CA GLU A 273 -15.34 -1.89 21.52
C GLU A 273 -14.15 -0.90 21.67
N GLY A 274 -14.00 -0.01 20.68
CA GLY A 274 -12.93 1.00 20.62
C GLY A 274 -11.59 0.54 19.99
N GLN A 275 -11.28 -0.75 19.88
CA GLN A 275 -9.96 -1.23 19.41
C GLN A 275 -9.88 -1.51 17.90
N GLY A 276 -9.77 -0.45 17.09
CA GLY A 276 -9.43 -0.56 15.66
C GLY A 276 -10.62 -0.83 14.73
N GLY A 277 -10.48 -0.39 13.49
CA GLY A 277 -11.37 -0.61 12.36
C GLY A 277 -10.71 -0.09 11.07
N PRO A 278 -11.16 -0.51 9.88
CA PRO A 278 -10.62 -0.04 8.61
C PRO A 278 -10.63 1.49 8.57
N LEU A 279 -9.47 2.07 8.26
CA LEU A 279 -9.32 3.48 7.98
C LEU A 279 -9.91 3.75 6.59
N ASN A 280 -11.20 4.09 6.53
CA ASN A 280 -11.95 4.21 5.28
C ASN A 280 -11.71 5.57 4.59
N GLY A 281 -10.92 5.57 3.51
CA GLY A 281 -10.69 6.74 2.67
C GLY A 281 -9.57 6.52 1.67
N ALA A 282 -9.31 7.51 0.81
CA ALA A 282 -7.99 7.68 0.18
C ALA A 282 -7.19 8.62 1.10
N PHE A 283 -5.99 8.22 1.49
CA PHE A 283 -5.20 8.92 2.52
C PHE A 283 -4.78 10.33 2.09
N PHE A 284 -4.66 10.57 0.78
CA PHE A 284 -4.53 11.90 0.23
C PHE A 284 -5.39 11.98 -1.04
N GLN A 285 -6.25 12.99 -1.13
CA GLN A 285 -7.12 13.19 -2.29
C GLN A 285 -6.49 14.21 -3.27
N ASN A 286 -6.80 14.07 -4.56
CA ASN A 286 -6.53 15.06 -5.61
C ASN A 286 -5.09 15.60 -5.67
N ILE A 287 -4.08 14.73 -5.72
CA ILE A 287 -2.68 15.15 -5.94
C ILE A 287 -2.49 15.60 -7.39
N THR A 288 -2.71 16.89 -7.63
CA THR A 288 -2.70 17.54 -8.95
C THR A 288 -1.49 18.45 -9.17
N SER A 289 -0.83 18.88 -8.10
CA SER A 289 0.38 19.71 -8.16
C SER A 289 1.63 18.91 -8.59
N SER A 290 2.59 19.64 -9.17
CA SER A 290 3.94 19.15 -9.48
C SER A 290 5.01 19.56 -8.45
N ASN A 291 4.69 20.36 -7.43
CA ASN A 291 5.64 20.84 -6.41
C ASN A 291 5.05 20.63 -5.00
N VAL A 292 5.17 19.41 -4.48
CA VAL A 292 4.43 18.96 -3.29
C VAL A 292 5.35 18.64 -2.12
N ARG A 293 4.91 18.93 -0.88
CA ARG A 293 5.49 18.34 0.33
C ARG A 293 4.48 17.46 1.03
N PHE A 294 4.93 16.30 1.51
CA PHE A 294 4.18 15.46 2.43
C PHE A 294 4.78 15.60 3.83
N VAL A 295 3.95 16.02 4.78
CA VAL A 295 4.28 16.10 6.21
C VAL A 295 3.41 15.08 6.92
N ILE A 296 4.04 14.03 7.45
CA ILE A 296 3.35 12.82 7.93
C ILE A 296 3.66 12.56 9.39
N ASP A 297 2.65 12.14 10.14
CA ASP A 297 2.82 11.86 11.57
C ASP A 297 3.69 10.63 11.79
N GLY A 298 4.81 10.87 12.45
CA GLY A 298 5.78 9.87 12.86
C GLY A 298 5.57 9.35 14.28
N SER A 299 4.63 9.92 15.04
CA SER A 299 4.49 9.73 16.48
C SER A 299 3.99 8.34 16.88
N GLY A 300 4.14 8.02 18.16
CA GLY A 300 3.81 6.70 18.70
C GLY A 300 2.34 6.30 18.65
N SER A 301 1.40 7.25 18.55
CA SER A 301 -0.03 6.94 18.36
C SER A 301 -0.29 6.22 17.05
N MET A 302 0.52 6.47 16.02
CA MET A 302 0.48 5.76 14.74
C MET A 302 0.77 4.25 14.86
N SER A 303 1.34 3.79 15.98
CA SER A 303 1.45 2.35 16.27
C SER A 303 0.13 1.68 16.66
N ALA A 304 -0.97 2.45 16.78
CA ALA A 304 -2.28 1.90 17.13
C ALA A 304 -2.76 0.87 16.09
N CYS A 305 -3.27 -0.26 16.59
CA CYS A 305 -3.76 -1.32 15.74
C CYS A 305 -5.13 -0.95 15.12
N VAL A 306 -5.22 -0.99 13.79
CA VAL A 306 -6.46 -0.75 13.04
C VAL A 306 -7.14 -2.06 12.62
N MET A 307 -6.40 -3.15 12.44
CA MET A 307 -6.95 -4.48 12.17
C MET A 307 -6.22 -5.57 12.95
N TRP A 308 -6.97 -6.36 13.71
CA TRP A 308 -6.44 -7.54 14.39
C TRP A 308 -6.40 -8.76 13.45
N GLY A 309 -5.25 -9.42 13.40
CA GLY A 309 -5.04 -10.71 12.75
C GLY A 309 -5.50 -11.88 13.62
N ASP A 310 -5.61 -13.05 13.00
CA ASP A 310 -6.06 -14.27 13.69
C ASP A 310 -4.95 -14.88 14.56
N GLY A 311 -5.34 -15.53 15.65
CA GLY A 311 -4.41 -16.16 16.60
C GLY A 311 -3.58 -15.20 17.46
N TYR A 312 -2.44 -15.72 17.95
CA TYR A 312 -1.54 -15.05 18.90
C TYR A 312 -0.08 -15.27 18.53
N GLY A 313 0.69 -14.20 18.48
CA GLY A 313 2.13 -14.21 18.19
C GLY A 313 3.02 -14.01 19.42
N SER A 314 4.18 -13.42 19.16
CA SER A 314 5.07 -12.82 20.17
C SER A 314 4.40 -11.61 20.84
N TRP A 315 4.95 -11.18 21.98
CA TRP A 315 4.54 -9.91 22.60
C TRP A 315 5.03 -8.75 21.73
N ARG A 316 4.11 -7.84 21.37
CA ARG A 316 4.41 -6.55 20.74
C ARG A 316 3.71 -5.42 21.49
N THR A 317 4.37 -4.27 21.54
CA THR A 317 3.84 -3.03 22.09
C THR A 317 3.12 -2.24 21.00
N PHE A 318 1.92 -1.75 21.29
CA PHE A 318 1.16 -0.85 20.42
C PHE A 318 0.53 0.27 21.26
N TYR A 319 0.21 1.41 20.65
CA TYR A 319 -0.60 2.44 21.30
C TYR A 319 -2.08 2.01 21.37
N ASP A 320 -2.71 2.15 22.55
CA ASP A 320 -4.14 1.90 22.73
C ASP A 320 -4.85 3.26 22.89
N PRO A 321 -5.50 3.79 21.84
CA PRO A 321 -6.07 5.14 21.84
C PRO A 321 -7.19 5.31 22.88
N ASN A 322 -7.84 4.22 23.28
CA ASN A 322 -8.90 4.24 24.30
C ASN A 322 -8.37 4.55 25.71
N TYR A 323 -7.08 4.30 25.96
CA TYR A 323 -6.41 4.55 27.23
C TYR A 323 -5.30 5.61 27.15
N GLY A 324 -5.07 6.19 25.97
CA GLY A 324 -4.04 7.21 25.73
C GLY A 324 -2.61 6.75 26.03
N ARG A 325 -2.31 5.44 25.91
CA ARG A 325 -1.03 4.85 26.35
C ARG A 325 -0.64 3.61 25.56
N TYR A 326 0.64 3.27 25.61
CA TYR A 326 1.14 1.98 25.11
C TYR A 326 0.61 0.80 25.91
N ARG A 327 0.47 -0.34 25.22
CA ARG A 327 0.01 -1.62 25.75
C ARG A 327 0.73 -2.76 25.04
N ASP A 328 1.24 -3.69 25.84
CA ASP A 328 1.77 -4.95 25.32
C ASP A 328 0.64 -5.97 25.11
N THR A 329 0.70 -6.68 23.99
CA THR A 329 -0.25 -7.75 23.67
C THR A 329 0.41 -8.85 22.84
N ARG A 330 -0.14 -10.06 22.93
CA ARG A 330 0.19 -11.17 22.02
C ARG A 330 -0.79 -11.31 20.86
N ARG A 331 -1.90 -10.55 20.85
CA ARG A 331 -2.83 -10.55 19.71
C ARG A 331 -2.06 -10.04 18.49
N ILE A 332 -2.15 -10.76 17.37
CA ILE A 332 -1.51 -10.32 16.13
C ILE A 332 -2.22 -9.05 15.67
N CYS A 333 -1.49 -7.95 15.52
CA CYS A 333 -1.98 -6.82 14.75
C CYS A 333 -1.59 -7.07 13.29
N ALA A 334 -2.57 -7.17 12.40
CA ALA A 334 -2.34 -7.37 10.97
C ALA A 334 -2.05 -6.03 10.26
N LEU A 335 -2.60 -4.93 10.77
CA LEU A 335 -2.34 -3.57 10.27
C LEU A 335 -2.46 -2.52 11.38
N THR A 336 -1.43 -1.67 11.51
CA THR A 336 -1.39 -0.44 12.32
C THR A 336 -1.65 0.81 11.47
N ARG A 337 -1.89 1.96 12.11
CA ARG A 337 -2.03 3.25 11.38
C ARG A 337 -0.76 3.60 10.59
N MET A 338 0.42 3.31 11.16
CA MET A 338 1.72 3.52 10.51
C MET A 338 1.91 2.63 9.28
N GLU A 339 1.66 1.32 9.39
CA GLU A 339 1.75 0.42 8.23
C GLU A 339 0.76 0.81 7.11
N ALA A 340 -0.43 1.29 7.47
CA ALA A 340 -1.37 1.85 6.51
C ALA A 340 -0.78 3.10 5.82
N LEU A 341 -0.33 4.11 6.58
CA LEU A 341 0.35 5.31 6.04
C LEU A 341 1.51 4.94 5.08
N ILE A 342 2.38 4.02 5.49
CA ILE A 342 3.53 3.55 4.70
C ILE A 342 3.06 2.97 3.36
N SER A 343 2.03 2.12 3.38
CA SER A 343 1.46 1.52 2.18
C SER A 343 0.84 2.55 1.24
N GLU A 344 0.13 3.55 1.76
CA GLU A 344 -0.49 4.62 0.95
C GLU A 344 0.56 5.54 0.33
N MET A 345 1.51 6.01 1.14
CA MET A 345 2.60 6.87 0.69
C MET A 345 3.46 6.18 -0.36
N THR A 346 3.75 4.88 -0.20
CA THR A 346 4.44 4.09 -1.21
C THR A 346 3.66 4.04 -2.52
N MET A 347 2.36 3.73 -2.48
CA MET A 347 1.53 3.69 -3.68
C MET A 347 1.40 5.06 -4.37
N ILE A 348 1.36 6.16 -3.62
CA ILE A 348 1.38 7.52 -4.16
C ILE A 348 2.74 7.82 -4.81
N LEU A 349 3.84 7.55 -4.12
CA LEU A 349 5.19 7.75 -4.63
C LEU A 349 5.52 6.86 -5.83
N GLU A 350 4.87 5.72 -6.02
CA GLU A 350 4.94 4.95 -7.28
C GLU A 350 4.15 5.60 -8.42
N GLN A 351 2.98 6.19 -8.15
CA GLN A 351 2.05 6.72 -9.16
C GLN A 351 2.34 8.16 -9.61
N LEU A 352 3.00 8.98 -8.80
CA LEU A 352 3.26 10.38 -9.13
C LEU A 352 4.07 10.53 -10.46
N PRO A 353 3.78 11.53 -11.30
CA PRO A 353 4.54 11.79 -12.52
C PRO A 353 6.06 11.98 -12.30
N ASN A 354 6.87 11.60 -13.29
CA ASN A 354 8.35 11.77 -13.25
C ASN A 354 8.81 13.25 -13.24
N ASN A 355 7.92 14.20 -13.54
CA ASN A 355 8.19 15.63 -13.43
C ASN A 355 7.75 16.23 -12.07
N THR A 356 7.04 15.48 -11.22
CA THR A 356 6.68 15.95 -9.87
C THR A 356 7.93 16.03 -9.00
N LYS A 357 8.11 17.19 -8.37
CA LYS A 357 9.08 17.43 -7.31
C LYS A 357 8.40 17.21 -5.96
N VAL A 358 9.10 16.53 -5.05
CA VAL A 358 8.59 16.10 -3.76
C VAL A 358 9.58 16.43 -2.64
N GLY A 359 9.07 16.87 -1.50
CA GLY A 359 9.75 16.80 -0.20
C GLY A 359 8.98 15.93 0.78
N LEU A 360 9.69 15.19 1.64
CA LEU A 360 9.09 14.26 2.60
C LEU A 360 9.64 14.53 4.01
N THR A 361 8.74 14.79 4.96
CA THR A 361 9.09 14.98 6.37
C THR A 361 8.14 14.17 7.25
N ALA A 362 8.70 13.32 8.10
CA ALA A 362 7.99 12.71 9.21
C ALA A 362 8.22 13.55 10.47
N PHE A 363 7.15 13.90 11.18
CA PHE A 363 7.24 14.72 12.38
C PHE A 363 6.98 13.90 13.65
N SER A 364 7.74 14.20 14.69
CA SER A 364 7.42 13.81 16.07
C SER A 364 8.10 14.78 17.02
N SER A 365 7.90 14.62 18.32
CA SER A 365 8.69 15.34 19.33
C SER A 365 10.20 15.26 19.04
N GLY A 366 10.93 16.34 19.38
CA GLY A 366 12.38 16.43 19.19
C GLY A 366 13.17 15.26 19.83
N ASP A 367 14.32 14.93 19.22
CA ASP A 367 15.21 13.79 19.56
C ASP A 367 14.62 12.37 19.39
N TYR A 368 13.34 12.23 19.05
CA TYR A 368 12.74 10.93 18.74
C TYR A 368 13.00 10.50 17.28
N LYS A 369 12.90 9.20 17.03
CA LYS A 369 13.44 8.55 15.82
C LYS A 369 12.64 8.78 14.55
N ASN A 370 11.39 9.22 14.69
CA ASN A 370 10.52 9.54 13.57
C ASN A 370 10.34 11.04 13.32
N ASN A 371 11.01 11.91 14.09
CA ASN A 371 11.21 13.30 13.69
C ASN A 371 12.39 13.36 12.70
N LYS A 372 12.10 13.12 11.41
CA LYS A 372 13.12 12.94 10.37
C LYS A 372 12.63 13.40 9.00
N GLU A 373 13.56 13.89 8.19
CA GLU A 373 13.30 14.32 6.82
C GLU A 373 14.02 13.38 5.84
N TRP A 374 13.46 13.22 4.65
CA TRP A 374 14.16 12.58 3.55
C TRP A 374 15.31 13.48 3.10
N SER A 375 16.54 13.01 3.34
CA SER A 375 17.79 13.80 3.23
C SER A 375 18.03 14.47 1.89
N GLU A 376 17.49 13.91 0.80
CA GLU A 376 17.54 14.50 -0.53
C GLU A 376 16.73 15.81 -0.61
N SER A 377 15.64 15.92 0.15
CA SER A 377 14.70 17.05 0.15
C SER A 377 14.95 18.11 1.23
N THR A 378 16.04 17.97 1.98
CA THR A 378 16.40 18.91 3.06
C THR A 378 16.68 20.33 2.56
N SER A 379 17.12 20.48 1.31
CA SER A 379 17.48 21.76 0.68
C SER A 379 16.47 22.30 -0.35
N GLY A 380 15.30 21.65 -0.51
CA GLY A 380 14.30 22.00 -1.52
C GLY A 380 13.56 20.77 -2.04
N LEU A 381 12.76 20.90 -3.10
CA LEU A 381 12.02 19.76 -3.65
C LEU A 381 12.86 18.93 -4.62
N VAL A 382 12.67 17.61 -4.59
CA VAL A 382 13.43 16.65 -5.41
C VAL A 382 12.54 16.04 -6.48
N ARG A 383 12.97 16.10 -7.74
CA ARG A 383 12.23 15.51 -8.85
C ARG A 383 12.26 13.97 -8.79
N LEU A 384 11.08 13.33 -8.74
CA LEU A 384 10.98 11.86 -8.62
C LEU A 384 11.50 11.09 -9.84
N GLY A 385 11.52 11.72 -11.03
CA GLY A 385 12.05 11.12 -12.26
C GLY A 385 13.57 11.09 -12.36
N ASP A 386 14.28 11.75 -11.45
CA ASP A 386 15.74 11.72 -11.41
C ASP A 386 16.24 10.38 -10.85
N GLU A 387 17.44 9.96 -11.27
CA GLU A 387 17.95 8.61 -11.03
C GLU A 387 17.98 8.25 -9.53
N GLY A 388 17.37 7.11 -9.18
CA GLY A 388 17.26 6.60 -7.82
C GLY A 388 16.36 7.40 -6.86
N LYS A 389 15.90 8.61 -7.20
CA LYS A 389 15.20 9.49 -6.25
C LYS A 389 13.84 8.93 -5.79
N ARG A 390 13.04 8.36 -6.70
CA ARG A 390 11.79 7.69 -6.32
C ARG A 390 12.01 6.49 -5.40
N ASP A 391 13.03 5.68 -5.67
CA ASP A 391 13.37 4.51 -4.84
C ASP A 391 13.84 4.96 -3.45
N SER A 392 14.66 6.02 -3.36
CA SER A 392 15.08 6.62 -2.09
C SER A 392 13.92 7.24 -1.30
N ALA A 393 12.96 7.89 -1.97
CA ALA A 393 11.76 8.44 -1.35
C ALA A 393 10.87 7.34 -0.75
N ILE A 394 10.65 6.24 -1.47
CA ILE A 394 9.93 5.06 -0.98
C ILE A 394 10.68 4.42 0.20
N GLN A 395 12.00 4.27 0.08
CA GLN A 395 12.83 3.73 1.16
C GLN A 395 12.72 4.57 2.43
N PHE A 396 12.72 5.90 2.34
CA PHE A 396 12.52 6.79 3.49
C PHE A 396 11.20 6.51 4.22
N VAL A 397 10.09 6.41 3.46
CA VAL A 397 8.76 6.08 4.01
C VAL A 397 8.77 4.71 4.69
N ASN A 398 9.41 3.71 4.08
CA ASN A 398 9.55 2.37 4.65
C ASN A 398 10.51 2.30 5.86
N THR A 399 11.06 3.43 6.34
CA THR A 399 11.81 3.45 7.61
C THR A 399 10.98 3.90 8.81
N LEU A 400 9.70 4.26 8.63
CA LEU A 400 8.89 4.88 9.68
C LEU A 400 8.48 3.91 10.81
N ASP A 401 8.53 2.61 10.57
CA ASP A 401 8.22 1.56 11.55
C ASP A 401 9.44 0.75 12.05
N ASN A 402 10.65 1.05 11.54
CA ASN A 402 11.89 0.32 11.86
C ASN A 402 12.34 0.39 13.34
N GLU A 403 11.99 1.45 14.06
CA GLU A 403 12.42 1.65 15.46
C GLU A 403 11.34 1.19 16.44
N THR A 404 11.70 0.95 17.71
CA THR A 404 10.70 0.56 18.71
C THR A 404 9.67 1.68 18.93
N VAL A 405 8.38 1.33 19.02
CA VAL A 405 7.26 2.29 19.05
C VAL A 405 7.38 3.35 20.15
N THR A 406 8.01 3.01 21.27
CA THR A 406 8.27 3.93 22.39
C THR A 406 9.33 5.00 22.08
N ARG A 407 10.06 4.87 20.97
CA ARG A 407 11.04 5.83 20.44
C ARG A 407 10.50 6.65 19.25
N TRP A 408 9.22 6.49 18.90
CA TRP A 408 8.57 7.27 17.85
C TRP A 408 8.17 8.67 18.31
N GLY A 409 8.05 8.90 19.63
CA GLY A 409 7.79 10.22 20.20
C GLY A 409 6.31 10.61 20.23
N GLY A 410 6.05 11.87 20.53
CA GLY A 410 4.72 12.48 20.52
C GLY A 410 4.44 13.28 19.24
N THR A 411 3.20 13.75 19.11
CA THR A 411 2.71 14.55 17.97
C THR A 411 3.19 16.00 18.12
N ASP A 412 4.17 16.40 17.31
CA ASP A 412 4.76 17.75 17.33
C ASP A 412 5.09 18.20 15.88
N PRO A 413 4.11 18.80 15.16
CA PRO A 413 4.25 19.05 13.73
C PRO A 413 4.88 20.41 13.37
N TRP A 414 5.22 21.25 14.36
CA TRP A 414 5.38 22.69 14.13
C TRP A 414 6.57 23.07 13.25
N ASP A 415 7.74 22.50 13.53
CA ASP A 415 8.95 22.73 12.72
C ASP A 415 8.77 22.19 11.29
N ALA A 416 8.09 21.05 11.14
CA ALA A 416 7.81 20.44 9.85
C ALA A 416 6.85 21.31 9.02
N ILE A 417 5.77 21.84 9.61
CA ILE A 417 4.83 22.72 8.92
C ILE A 417 5.50 24.06 8.56
N GLN A 418 6.22 24.71 9.50
CA GLN A 418 6.89 25.98 9.23
C GLN A 418 7.89 25.85 8.08
N LYS A 419 8.66 24.76 8.04
CA LYS A 419 9.61 24.49 6.94
C LYS A 419 8.93 24.45 5.56
N VAL A 420 7.67 24.00 5.45
CA VAL A 420 6.93 24.01 4.18
C VAL A 420 6.48 25.42 3.79
N PHE A 421 6.05 26.23 4.75
CA PHE A 421 5.72 27.64 4.48
C PHE A 421 6.97 28.41 4.02
N ASP A 422 8.12 28.18 4.66
CA ASP A 422 9.41 28.79 4.33
C ASP A 422 9.94 28.35 2.93
N ASP A 423 9.66 27.10 2.50
CA ASP A 423 10.06 26.59 1.19
C ASP A 423 9.17 27.11 0.06
N THR A 424 9.47 28.33 -0.40
CA THR A 424 8.71 29.04 -1.46
C THR A 424 8.45 28.23 -2.74
N GLU A 425 9.29 27.24 -3.08
CA GLU A 425 9.08 26.39 -4.27
C GLU A 425 7.84 25.49 -4.13
N THR A 426 7.52 25.09 -2.89
CA THR A 426 6.33 24.29 -2.60
C THR A 426 5.08 25.13 -2.82
N ASP A 427 4.14 24.61 -3.61
CA ASP A 427 2.82 25.21 -3.83
C ASP A 427 1.69 24.42 -3.14
N THR A 428 1.93 23.15 -2.79
CA THR A 428 0.92 22.29 -2.15
C THR A 428 1.54 21.45 -1.02
N LEU A 429 0.90 21.47 0.14
CA LEU A 429 1.20 20.62 1.30
C LEU A 429 0.12 19.53 1.44
N TYR A 430 0.56 18.32 1.72
CA TYR A 430 -0.25 17.20 2.18
C TYR A 430 0.17 16.85 3.62
N LEU A 431 -0.63 17.25 4.60
CA LEU A 431 -0.37 17.08 6.03
C LEU A 431 -1.26 15.97 6.60
N MET A 432 -0.67 14.97 7.26
CA MET A 432 -1.39 13.86 7.89
C MET A 432 -1.08 13.74 9.37
N SER A 433 -2.11 13.57 10.20
CA SER A 433 -2.02 13.33 11.65
C SER A 433 -3.03 12.30 12.11
N ASP A 434 -2.72 11.49 13.12
CA ASP A 434 -3.71 10.60 13.76
C ASP A 434 -4.34 11.16 15.04
N GLY A 435 -4.02 12.41 15.36
CA GLY A 435 -4.57 13.12 16.50
C GLY A 435 -4.15 14.59 16.60
N GLN A 436 -4.27 15.10 17.82
CA GLN A 436 -3.91 16.47 18.18
C GLN A 436 -2.43 16.58 18.57
N PRO A 437 -1.77 17.72 18.31
CA PRO A 437 -0.46 18.04 18.85
C PRO A 437 -0.41 17.85 20.38
N ASN A 438 0.71 17.41 20.93
CA ASN A 438 0.87 17.35 22.39
C ASN A 438 1.13 18.72 23.01
N ARG A 439 1.59 19.68 22.21
CA ARG A 439 1.89 21.05 22.63
C ARG A 439 1.38 22.05 21.61
N ASP A 440 1.04 23.25 22.09
CA ASP A 440 0.85 24.41 21.22
C ASP A 440 2.18 24.86 20.59
N ARG A 441 2.06 25.75 19.59
CA ARG A 441 3.18 26.25 18.78
C ARG A 441 4.19 27.12 19.56
N ASN A 442 3.87 27.50 20.79
CA ASN A 442 4.74 28.20 21.74
C ASN A 442 5.30 27.27 22.83
N GLY A 443 5.04 25.96 22.74
CA GLY A 443 5.50 24.93 23.66
C GLY A 443 4.65 24.73 24.91
N GLY A 444 3.50 25.39 25.03
CA GLY A 444 2.50 25.16 26.07
C GLY A 444 1.65 23.90 25.79
N ASN A 445 0.63 23.64 26.61
CA ASN A 445 -0.23 22.46 26.45
C ASN A 445 -1.29 22.74 25.39
N TRP A 446 -1.44 21.84 24.39
CA TRP A 446 -2.48 21.96 23.38
C TRP A 446 -3.90 21.91 23.98
N SER A 447 -4.80 22.73 23.45
CA SER A 447 -6.22 22.77 23.82
C SER A 447 -7.11 23.19 22.65
N ASN A 448 -8.43 23.03 22.83
CA ASN A 448 -9.43 23.46 21.84
C ASN A 448 -9.40 24.98 21.55
N TRP A 449 -8.79 25.80 22.41
CA TRP A 449 -8.63 27.24 22.20
C TRP A 449 -7.56 27.56 21.15
N ASP A 450 -6.61 26.63 20.93
CA ASP A 450 -5.46 26.81 20.04
C ASP A 450 -5.79 26.47 18.58
N HIS A 451 -6.95 25.85 18.33
CA HIS A 451 -7.37 25.40 17.00
C HIS A 451 -7.46 26.55 15.99
N GLN A 452 -8.14 27.64 16.36
CA GLN A 452 -8.34 28.79 15.46
C GLN A 452 -7.06 29.62 15.32
N SER A 453 -6.41 29.96 16.42
CA SER A 453 -5.21 30.81 16.42
C SER A 453 -4.02 30.18 15.69
N THR A 454 -3.89 28.85 15.74
CA THR A 454 -2.86 28.11 14.99
C THR A 454 -3.18 28.06 13.50
N ALA A 455 -4.43 27.83 13.12
CA ALA A 455 -4.86 27.84 11.72
C ALA A 455 -4.73 29.25 11.10
N ASP A 456 -5.18 30.29 11.81
CA ASP A 456 -5.05 31.70 11.41
C ASP A 456 -3.58 32.11 11.23
N TYR A 457 -2.68 31.64 12.10
CA TYR A 457 -1.25 31.91 11.97
C TYR A 457 -0.70 31.36 10.65
N TYR A 458 -0.86 30.06 10.40
CA TYR A 458 -0.26 29.43 9.22
C TYR A 458 -0.95 29.88 7.91
N ALA A 459 -2.26 30.12 7.92
CA ALA A 459 -2.92 30.81 6.81
C ALA A 459 -2.39 32.23 6.61
N GLY A 460 -1.98 32.90 7.70
CA GLY A 460 -1.30 34.19 7.69
C GLY A 460 0.05 34.20 6.98
N GLU A 461 0.81 33.10 7.02
CA GLU A 461 2.12 32.96 6.35
C GLU A 461 1.99 32.95 4.81
N ASN A 462 0.79 32.69 4.26
CA ASN A 462 0.53 32.85 2.83
C ASN A 462 0.48 34.31 2.35
N ASN A 463 0.37 35.29 3.26
CA ASN A 463 0.26 36.70 2.90
C ASN A 463 1.54 37.21 2.21
N ASN A 464 1.44 37.52 0.92
CA ASN A 464 2.56 37.93 0.05
C ASN A 464 3.63 36.85 -0.15
N ARG A 465 3.31 35.56 0.07
CA ARG A 465 4.21 34.45 -0.22
C ARG A 465 4.47 34.38 -1.72
N LYS A 466 5.75 34.38 -2.11
CA LYS A 466 6.20 34.48 -3.50
C LYS A 466 7.31 33.50 -3.83
N HIS A 467 7.30 33.00 -5.05
CA HIS A 467 8.38 32.21 -5.65
C HIS A 467 8.79 32.84 -6.98
N GLU A 468 10.10 33.09 -7.16
CA GLU A 468 10.66 33.77 -8.34
C GLU A 468 9.99 35.12 -8.72
N GLY A 469 9.32 35.77 -7.75
CA GLY A 469 8.60 37.04 -7.91
C GLY A 469 7.11 36.90 -8.20
N GLU A 470 6.63 35.70 -8.54
CA GLU A 470 5.22 35.37 -8.72
C GLU A 470 4.56 34.99 -7.38
N ASP A 471 3.27 35.33 -7.21
CA ASP A 471 2.51 34.91 -6.03
C ASP A 471 2.43 33.37 -5.97
N ARG A 472 2.62 32.82 -4.76
CA ARG A 472 2.70 31.37 -4.51
C ARG A 472 2.12 31.06 -3.14
N ALA A 473 0.82 31.24 -2.98
CA ALA A 473 0.12 30.76 -1.78
C ALA A 473 0.23 29.22 -1.71
N LEU A 474 0.54 28.70 -0.52
CA LEU A 474 0.59 27.27 -0.23
C LEU A 474 -0.84 26.75 0.02
N ILE A 475 -1.26 25.76 -0.77
CA ILE A 475 -2.51 25.03 -0.56
C ILE A 475 -2.25 23.90 0.44
N VAL A 476 -2.89 23.90 1.62
CA VAL A 476 -2.68 22.86 2.64
C VAL A 476 -3.84 21.89 2.66
N ASN A 477 -3.65 20.73 2.05
CA ASN A 477 -4.56 19.59 2.19
C ASN A 477 -4.22 18.84 3.47
N THR A 478 -5.23 18.51 4.27
CA THR A 478 -5.04 17.86 5.57
C THR A 478 -5.81 16.55 5.64
N THR A 479 -5.29 15.58 6.38
CA THR A 479 -5.97 14.30 6.63
C THR A 479 -5.82 13.87 8.07
N SER A 480 -6.93 13.49 8.68
CA SER A 480 -7.00 13.00 10.06
C SER A 480 -7.27 11.48 10.07
N LEU A 481 -6.44 10.73 10.80
CA LEU A 481 -6.51 9.26 10.88
C LEU A 481 -7.16 8.78 12.19
N GLY A 482 -8.45 8.49 12.12
CA GLY A 482 -9.19 7.80 13.17
C GLY A 482 -9.55 8.64 14.39
N LEU A 483 -9.30 9.95 14.35
CA LEU A 483 -9.75 10.97 15.31
C LEU A 483 -10.07 12.26 14.53
N GLU A 484 -11.15 12.95 14.89
CA GLU A 484 -11.50 14.27 14.37
C GLU A 484 -10.40 15.30 14.73
N SER A 485 -10.09 16.21 13.81
CA SER A 485 -9.04 17.22 14.03
C SER A 485 -9.47 18.61 13.52
N PRO A 486 -10.25 19.37 14.31
CA PRO A 486 -10.85 20.63 13.86
C PRO A 486 -9.84 21.73 13.52
N TRP A 487 -8.59 21.63 13.96
CA TRP A 487 -7.53 22.57 13.58
C TRP A 487 -6.94 22.26 12.19
N LEU A 488 -6.88 20.97 11.80
CA LEU A 488 -6.48 20.54 10.46
C LEU A 488 -7.54 20.92 9.43
N GLU A 489 -8.80 20.77 9.79
CA GLU A 489 -9.95 21.21 8.98
C GLU A 489 -9.84 22.71 8.69
N LYS A 490 -9.84 23.55 9.74
CA LYS A 490 -9.68 25.01 9.65
C LYS A 490 -8.45 25.44 8.86
N LEU A 491 -7.30 24.79 9.06
CA LEU A 491 -6.07 25.11 8.32
C LEU A 491 -6.25 24.86 6.82
N SER A 492 -6.90 23.77 6.43
CA SER A 492 -7.17 23.49 5.01
C SER A 492 -8.15 24.48 4.40
N GLU A 493 -9.26 24.79 5.09
CA GLU A 493 -10.24 25.78 4.64
C GLU A 493 -9.60 27.16 4.39
N LEU A 494 -8.83 27.66 5.35
CA LEU A 494 -8.17 28.97 5.28
C LEU A 494 -7.05 29.03 4.23
N THR A 495 -6.54 27.89 3.78
CA THR A 495 -5.49 27.79 2.75
C THR A 495 -6.00 27.26 1.41
N GLN A 496 -7.32 27.16 1.22
CA GLN A 496 -7.96 26.66 0.00
C GLN A 496 -7.65 25.19 -0.33
N GLY A 497 -7.19 24.42 0.66
CA GLY A 497 -6.99 22.97 0.55
C GLY A 497 -8.24 22.18 0.93
N TYR A 498 -8.09 20.86 0.95
CA TYR A 498 -9.14 19.91 1.29
C TYR A 498 -8.86 19.20 2.63
N TYR A 499 -9.87 19.14 3.51
CA TYR A 499 -9.88 18.29 4.70
C TYR A 499 -10.48 16.92 4.39
N ASN A 500 -9.88 15.88 4.95
CA ASN A 500 -10.28 14.49 4.74
C ASN A 500 -10.22 13.74 6.08
N GLN A 501 -11.36 13.28 6.58
CA GLN A 501 -11.42 12.48 7.80
C GLN A 501 -11.53 10.99 7.46
N ILE A 502 -10.56 10.22 7.95
CA ILE A 502 -10.49 8.78 7.71
C ILE A 502 -10.66 8.08 9.05
N ASP A 503 -11.87 7.67 9.37
CA ASP A 503 -12.17 6.89 10.56
C ASP A 503 -13.05 5.67 10.22
N LYS A 504 -13.67 5.05 11.23
CA LYS A 504 -14.56 3.89 11.03
C LYS A 504 -15.93 4.28 10.46
N ASN A 505 -16.35 5.52 10.70
CA ASN A 505 -17.70 6.05 10.51
C ASN A 505 -17.81 6.99 9.29
N SER A 506 -16.70 7.44 8.70
CA SER A 506 -16.65 8.40 7.58
C SER A 506 -17.43 7.99 6.32
N LEU A 507 -17.84 6.71 6.22
CA LEU A 507 -18.75 6.20 5.17
C LEU A 507 -20.25 6.32 5.52
N THR A 508 -20.62 6.90 6.67
CA THR A 508 -22.03 7.12 7.05
C THR A 508 -22.55 8.41 6.41
N GLU A 509 -21.78 9.49 6.51
CA GLU A 509 -22.18 10.84 6.09
C GLU A 509 -22.18 11.00 4.55
N ALA A 510 -21.25 10.34 3.85
CA ALA A 510 -21.14 10.40 2.38
C ALA A 510 -22.32 9.77 1.59
N GLN A 511 -23.37 9.29 2.26
CA GLN A 511 -24.62 8.83 1.61
C GLN A 511 -25.85 9.66 1.98
N ASP A 512 -25.83 10.44 3.06
CA ASP A 512 -26.98 11.28 3.45
C ASP A 512 -27.12 12.53 2.54
N ASP A 513 -26.03 12.94 1.87
CA ASP A 513 -26.05 13.99 0.83
C ASP A 513 -26.52 13.50 -0.56
N VAL A 514 -26.96 12.23 -0.70
CA VAL A 514 -27.43 11.64 -1.98
C VAL A 514 -28.81 10.96 -1.83
N SER A 515 -29.58 11.28 -0.79
CA SER A 515 -30.94 10.77 -0.55
C SER A 515 -32.05 11.74 -0.95
#